data_AF-A0AAU4BQZ6-F1
#
_entry.id   AF-A0AAU4BQZ6-F1
#
_cell.length_a   1.000
_cell.length_b   1.000
_cell.length_c   1.000
_cell.angle_alpha   90.00
_cell.angle_beta   90.00
_cell.angle_gamma   90.00
#
_symmetry.space_group_name_H-M   'P 1'
#
loop_
_entity.id
_entity.type
_entity.pdbx_description
1 polymer ?
#
loop_
_entity_poly.entity_id
_entity_poly.type
_entity_poly.pdbx_seq_one_letter_code
_entity_poly.pdbx_strand_id
1 'polypeptide(L)'
;MRIAHELQRGIELGLVPRSTGPDEAVDGTAVTAPASWWFSLVCRTCGHTFRRGDRVRVDAAARAVEHLEPGLGCAGGPAADHTSEADEFAAGLLSVWRTDAPIVRLAPGDSLLPRPGEGPARRCLHCANTFRPGEHVVMCPCRRDDPVCGAAVHRDPARGLPCWERWRPDGTVKVCPVVKAKADGDG
;
A
#
# COMPACT_ATOMS: atom_id res chain seq x y z
N MET A 1 -26.96 21.44 0.28
CA MET A 1 -26.01 20.55 1.00
C MET A 1 -26.57 19.18 1.39
N ARG A 2 -27.88 18.89 1.27
CA ARG A 2 -28.48 17.59 1.68
C ARG A 2 -28.08 16.39 0.80
N ILE A 3 -27.91 16.59 -0.50
CA ILE A 3 -27.61 15.52 -1.48
C ILE A 3 -26.19 14.95 -1.29
N ALA A 4 -25.20 15.80 -0.99
CA ALA A 4 -23.83 15.34 -0.74
C ALA A 4 -23.74 14.45 0.51
N HIS A 5 -24.51 14.78 1.55
CA HIS A 5 -24.56 14.00 2.78
C HIS A 5 -25.30 12.66 2.60
N GLU A 6 -26.37 12.64 1.81
CA GLU A 6 -27.10 11.40 1.50
C GLU A 6 -26.31 10.49 0.54
N LEU A 7 -25.56 11.05 -0.40
CA LEU A 7 -24.64 10.30 -1.27
C LEU A 7 -23.49 9.68 -0.48
N GLN A 8 -22.87 10.45 0.42
CA GLN A 8 -21.84 9.96 1.33
C GLN A 8 -22.38 8.80 2.18
N ARG A 9 -23.58 8.96 2.74
CA ARG A 9 -24.26 7.92 3.53
C ARG A 9 -24.60 6.68 2.69
N GLY A 10 -24.99 6.85 1.42
CA GLY A 10 -25.26 5.74 0.50
C GLY A 10 -23.99 4.94 0.16
N ILE A 11 -22.87 5.63 -0.10
CA ILE A 11 -21.55 5.01 -0.29
C ILE A 11 -21.13 4.28 0.99
N GLU A 12 -21.33 4.89 2.16
CA GLU A 12 -21.02 4.30 3.45
C GLU A 12 -21.85 3.05 3.76
N LEU A 13 -23.14 3.01 3.40
CA LEU A 13 -24.01 1.85 3.57
C LEU A 13 -23.66 0.71 2.60
N GLY A 14 -23.19 1.03 1.39
CA GLY A 14 -22.72 0.04 0.42
C GLY A 14 -21.37 -0.60 0.76
N LEU A 15 -20.55 0.09 1.58
CA LEU A 15 -19.24 -0.38 2.05
C LEU A 15 -19.30 -1.19 3.35
N VAL A 16 -20.47 -1.30 3.99
CA VAL A 16 -20.69 -2.29 5.06
C VAL A 16 -21.01 -3.62 4.38
N PRO A 17 -20.12 -4.62 4.39
CA PRO A 17 -20.55 -5.95 4.01
C PRO A 17 -21.64 -6.35 4.99
N ARG A 18 -22.79 -6.79 4.47
CA ARG A 18 -23.73 -7.57 5.28
C ARG A 18 -22.96 -8.78 5.77
N SER A 19 -22.53 -8.76 7.02
CA SER A 19 -21.95 -9.93 7.65
C SER A 19 -23.04 -10.99 7.68
N THR A 20 -22.81 -12.10 6.99
CA THR A 20 -23.62 -13.32 7.14
C THR A 20 -23.05 -14.23 8.23
N GLY A 21 -22.22 -13.69 9.12
CA GLY A 21 -21.54 -14.43 10.19
C GLY A 21 -21.14 -13.53 11.36
N PRO A 22 -20.76 -14.10 12.51
CA PRO A 22 -20.70 -13.43 13.82
C PRO A 22 -19.56 -12.41 14.03
N ASP A 23 -18.87 -11.97 12.97
CA ASP A 23 -17.92 -10.85 13.05
C ASP A 23 -18.66 -9.52 12.85
N GLU A 24 -19.44 -9.11 13.85
CA GLU A 24 -19.50 -7.68 14.14
C GLU A 24 -18.09 -7.24 14.48
N ALA A 25 -17.62 -6.10 13.96
CA ALA A 25 -16.37 -5.52 14.43
C ALA A 25 -16.59 -5.09 15.89
N VAL A 26 -16.36 -6.03 16.82
CA VAL A 26 -16.32 -5.78 18.25
C VAL A 26 -15.19 -4.77 18.48
N ASP A 27 -15.47 -3.70 19.23
CA ASP A 27 -14.43 -2.78 19.69
C ASP A 27 -13.21 -3.58 20.20
N GLY A 28 -12.01 -3.20 19.75
CA GLY A 28 -10.78 -3.89 20.12
C GLY A 28 -9.84 -4.18 18.96
N THR A 29 -9.10 -5.29 19.05
CA THR A 29 -8.07 -5.67 18.07
C THR A 29 -8.65 -6.58 16.99
N ALA A 30 -8.38 -6.27 15.73
CA ALA A 30 -8.79 -7.07 14.58
C ALA A 30 -7.64 -7.23 13.57
N VAL A 31 -7.85 -8.11 12.58
CA VAL A 31 -6.99 -8.25 11.41
C VAL A 31 -7.77 -7.80 10.17
N THR A 32 -7.16 -6.93 9.37
CA THR A 32 -7.77 -6.43 8.14
C THR A 32 -7.97 -7.56 7.14
N ALA A 33 -9.21 -7.71 6.67
CA ALA A 33 -9.61 -8.65 5.63
C ALA A 33 -10.25 -7.88 4.46
N PRO A 34 -10.43 -8.49 3.27
CA PRO A 34 -11.13 -7.84 2.16
C PRO A 34 -12.57 -7.42 2.49
N ALA A 35 -13.21 -8.10 3.44
CA ALA A 35 -14.54 -7.74 3.94
C ALA A 35 -14.51 -6.69 5.05
N SER A 36 -13.35 -6.20 5.49
CA SER A 36 -13.30 -5.12 6.47
C SER A 36 -13.79 -3.82 5.84
N TRP A 37 -14.69 -3.08 6.50
CA TRP A 37 -15.17 -1.78 5.98
C TRP A 37 -14.05 -0.73 5.85
N TRP A 38 -12.92 -0.94 6.54
CA TRP A 38 -11.73 -0.12 6.44
C TRP A 38 -10.71 -0.59 5.40
N PHE A 39 -10.96 -1.71 4.71
CA PHE A 39 -10.04 -2.25 3.70
C PHE A 39 -9.75 -1.20 2.61
N SER A 40 -8.48 -0.98 2.30
CA SER A 40 -7.99 0.05 1.36
C SER A 40 -8.28 1.51 1.74
N LEU A 41 -8.93 1.77 2.89
CA LEU A 41 -9.02 3.13 3.44
C LEU A 41 -7.67 3.58 3.99
N VAL A 42 -7.49 4.89 4.11
CA VAL A 42 -6.28 5.51 4.67
C VAL A 42 -6.47 5.66 6.17
N CYS A 43 -5.50 5.17 6.94
CA CYS A 43 -5.43 5.45 8.37
C CYS A 43 -5.15 6.93 8.58
N ARG A 44 -5.98 7.60 9.38
CA ARG A 44 -5.86 9.04 9.63
C ARG A 44 -4.64 9.41 10.49
N THR A 45 -4.11 8.46 11.25
CA THR A 45 -2.96 8.66 12.14
C THR A 45 -1.64 8.60 11.37
N CYS A 46 -1.40 7.51 10.62
CA CYS A 46 -0.12 7.30 9.93
C CYS A 46 -0.17 7.46 8.40
N GLY A 47 -1.34 7.73 7.81
CA GLY A 47 -1.48 8.00 6.37
C GLY A 47 -1.35 6.77 5.46
N HIS A 48 -1.03 5.59 6.00
CA HIS A 48 -0.97 4.34 5.24
C HIS A 48 -2.36 3.74 4.98
N THR A 49 -2.52 3.04 3.86
CA THR A 49 -3.71 2.23 3.61
C THR A 49 -3.73 0.97 4.46
N PHE A 50 -4.93 0.55 4.86
CA PHE A 50 -5.17 -0.75 5.48
C PHE A 50 -5.19 -1.84 4.41
N ARG A 51 -4.35 -2.85 4.60
CA ARG A 51 -4.12 -3.98 3.69
C ARG A 51 -4.46 -5.28 4.38
N ARG A 52 -4.71 -6.33 3.59
CA ARG A 52 -4.97 -7.67 4.13
C ARG A 52 -3.84 -8.10 5.07
N GLY A 53 -4.20 -8.57 6.26
CA GLY A 53 -3.25 -9.05 7.26
C GLY A 53 -2.80 -7.99 8.26
N ASP A 54 -3.11 -6.70 8.04
CA ASP A 54 -2.76 -5.67 9.01
C ASP A 54 -3.50 -5.87 10.32
N ARG A 55 -2.75 -5.92 11.43
CA ARG A 55 -3.31 -5.82 12.77
C ARG A 55 -3.75 -4.39 13.03
N VAL A 56 -4.97 -4.21 13.50
CA VAL A 56 -5.59 -2.91 13.72
C VAL A 56 -6.31 -2.85 15.05
N ARG A 57 -6.42 -1.64 15.61
CA ARG A 57 -7.37 -1.31 16.66
C ARG A 57 -8.60 -0.69 16.02
N VAL A 58 -9.78 -1.18 16.36
CA VAL A 58 -11.08 -0.71 15.86
C VAL A 58 -11.84 -0.08 17.01
N ASP A 59 -12.32 1.14 16.80
CA ASP A 59 -13.35 1.79 17.59
C ASP A 59 -14.59 1.92 16.68
N ALA A 60 -15.52 0.99 16.85
CA ALA A 60 -16.74 0.89 16.07
C ALA A 60 -17.70 2.05 16.37
N ALA A 61 -17.75 2.52 17.63
CA ALA A 61 -18.58 3.65 18.04
C ALA A 61 -18.14 4.95 17.36
N ALA A 62 -16.83 5.22 17.35
CA ALA A 62 -16.25 6.38 16.67
C ALA A 62 -16.03 6.16 15.16
N ARG A 63 -16.24 4.94 14.66
CA ARG A 63 -15.88 4.50 13.30
C ARG A 63 -14.43 4.86 12.95
N ALA A 64 -13.52 4.57 13.87
CA ALA A 64 -12.09 4.81 13.72
C ALA A 64 -11.33 3.48 13.68
N VAL A 65 -10.25 3.46 12.90
CA VAL A 65 -9.34 2.32 12.80
C VAL A 65 -7.90 2.83 12.79
N GLU A 66 -7.02 2.16 13.52
CA GLU A 66 -5.60 2.49 13.64
C GLU A 66 -4.75 1.26 13.41
N HIS A 67 -3.61 1.41 12.73
CA HIS A 67 -2.65 0.31 12.62
C HIS A 67 -2.01 0.01 13.98
N LEU A 68 -1.92 -1.27 14.31
CA LEU A 68 -1.08 -1.78 15.39
C LEU A 68 0.31 -2.21 14.89
N GLU A 69 0.55 -2.10 13.58
CA GLU A 69 1.81 -2.51 12.97
C GLU A 69 2.97 -1.64 13.47
N PRO A 70 4.02 -2.27 14.00
CA PRO A 70 5.18 -1.52 14.44
C PRO A 70 5.87 -0.76 13.30
N GLY A 71 6.47 0.39 13.64
CA GLY A 71 7.16 1.24 12.65
C GLY A 71 6.23 2.13 11.81
N LEU A 72 4.90 1.94 11.86
CA LEU A 72 3.95 2.86 11.24
C LEU A 72 3.52 4.02 12.15
N GLY A 73 3.94 4.03 13.43
CA GLY A 73 3.70 5.17 14.35
C GLY A 73 2.24 5.40 14.76
N CYS A 74 1.31 4.53 14.34
CA CYS A 74 -0.11 4.67 14.59
C CYS A 74 -0.49 4.39 16.07
N ALA A 75 -0.09 3.23 16.63
CA ALA A 75 -0.49 2.81 17.98
C ALA A 75 0.67 2.45 18.92
N GLY A 76 1.91 2.78 18.55
CA GLY A 76 3.07 2.67 19.45
C GLY A 76 3.47 1.25 19.84
N GLY A 77 3.14 0.22 19.05
CA GLY A 77 3.74 -1.10 19.24
C GLY A 77 5.26 -1.03 19.07
N PRO A 78 6.07 -1.75 19.88
CA PRO A 78 7.51 -1.79 19.70
C PRO A 78 7.82 -2.25 18.27
N ALA A 79 8.74 -1.56 17.58
CA ALA A 79 9.23 -1.95 16.26
C ALA A 79 9.38 -3.48 16.23
N ALA A 80 8.71 -4.15 15.29
CA ALA A 80 8.93 -5.57 15.09
C ALA A 80 10.41 -5.68 14.74
N ASP A 81 11.17 -6.45 15.54
CA ASP A 81 12.56 -6.69 15.25
C ASP A 81 12.62 -7.37 13.88
N HIS A 82 13.04 -6.59 12.89
CA HIS A 82 13.44 -7.13 11.61
C HIS A 82 14.68 -7.98 11.89
N THR A 83 14.50 -9.29 11.88
CA THR A 83 15.61 -10.22 12.06
C THR A 83 16.53 -10.15 10.84
N SER A 84 17.83 -10.34 11.05
CA SER A 84 18.79 -10.48 9.95
C SER A 84 18.38 -11.59 8.99
N GLU A 85 17.77 -12.66 9.50
CA GLU A 85 17.26 -13.79 8.72
C GLU A 85 16.17 -13.39 7.72
N ALA A 86 15.22 -12.52 8.11
CA ALA A 86 14.17 -12.07 7.19
C ALA A 86 14.75 -11.20 6.05
N ASP A 87 15.73 -10.36 6.37
CA ASP A 87 16.43 -9.53 5.40
C ASP A 87 17.32 -10.38 4.46
N GLU A 88 18.01 -11.39 4.99
CA GLU A 88 18.80 -12.36 4.20
C GLU A 88 17.91 -13.19 3.27
N PHE A 89 16.76 -13.68 3.77
CA PHE A 89 15.80 -14.40 2.95
C PHE A 89 15.26 -13.51 1.82
N ALA A 90 14.88 -12.27 2.13
CA ALA A 90 14.41 -11.31 1.13
C ALA A 90 15.49 -11.01 0.08
N ALA A 91 16.75 -10.83 0.49
CA ALA A 91 17.88 -10.63 -0.41
C ALA A 91 18.10 -11.86 -1.31
N GLY A 92 18.07 -13.07 -0.74
CA GLY A 92 18.15 -14.33 -1.48
C GLY A 92 17.04 -14.47 -2.52
N LEU A 93 15.79 -14.20 -2.13
CA LEU A 93 14.64 -14.24 -3.02
C LEU A 93 14.76 -13.23 -4.17
N LEU A 94 15.18 -11.99 -3.87
CA LEU A 94 15.38 -10.96 -4.90
C LEU A 94 16.53 -11.28 -5.86
N SER A 95 17.58 -11.98 -5.39
CA SER A 95 18.73 -12.34 -6.22
C SER A 95 18.38 -13.31 -7.36
N VAL A 96 17.41 -14.20 -7.13
CA VAL A 96 16.90 -15.16 -8.12
C VAL A 96 15.69 -14.63 -8.87
N TRP A 97 14.91 -13.74 -8.26
CA TRP A 97 13.74 -13.11 -8.86
C TRP A 97 14.14 -11.81 -9.59
N ARG A 98 14.91 -11.94 -10.67
CA ARG A 98 15.47 -10.80 -11.41
C ARG A 98 14.44 -10.05 -12.26
N THR A 99 14.68 -8.76 -12.45
CA THR A 99 14.00 -7.91 -13.44
C THR A 99 15.00 -6.88 -13.94
N ASP A 100 14.82 -6.41 -15.17
CA ASP A 100 15.67 -5.36 -15.74
C ASP A 100 15.33 -3.96 -15.18
N ALA A 101 14.18 -3.82 -14.51
CA ALA A 101 13.79 -2.57 -13.89
C ALA A 101 14.54 -2.33 -12.56
N PRO A 102 14.96 -1.08 -12.27
CA PRO A 102 15.62 -0.77 -11.02
C PRO A 102 14.67 -0.97 -9.82
N ILE A 103 15.14 -1.71 -8.83
CA ILE A 103 14.42 -2.00 -7.58
C ILE A 103 15.00 -1.11 -6.49
N VAL A 104 14.14 -0.45 -5.73
CA VAL A 104 14.51 0.39 -4.59
C VAL A 104 13.86 -0.17 -3.33
N ARG A 105 14.65 -0.35 -2.26
CA ARG A 105 14.13 -0.62 -0.91
C ARG A 105 13.89 0.74 -0.23
N LEU A 106 12.66 1.01 0.21
CA LEU A 106 12.31 2.31 0.77
C LEU A 106 12.86 2.48 2.18
N ALA A 107 13.66 3.52 2.38
CA ALA A 107 14.12 3.89 3.72
C ALA A 107 13.03 4.66 4.48
N PRO A 108 13.05 4.67 5.83
CA PRO A 108 12.26 5.63 6.60
C PRO A 108 12.53 7.07 6.10
N GLY A 109 11.47 7.84 5.89
CA GLY A 109 11.55 9.23 5.39
C GLY A 109 11.58 9.39 3.86
N ASP A 110 11.62 8.29 3.11
CA ASP A 110 11.54 8.34 1.64
C ASP A 110 10.31 9.15 1.16
N SER A 111 10.49 9.91 0.07
CA SER A 111 9.45 10.76 -0.53
C SER A 111 8.21 10.02 -1.01
N LEU A 112 8.28 8.70 -1.20
CA LEU A 112 7.14 7.86 -1.58
C LEU A 112 6.27 7.45 -0.38
N LEU A 113 6.76 7.64 0.84
CA LEU A 113 6.02 7.29 2.05
C LEU A 113 5.00 8.38 2.38
N PRO A 114 3.83 8.00 2.94
CA PRO A 114 2.89 8.97 3.49
C PRO A 114 3.55 9.87 4.52
N ARG A 115 3.24 11.16 4.44
CA ARG A 115 3.58 12.16 5.46
C ARG A 115 2.29 12.78 5.95
N PRO A 116 1.80 12.42 7.15
CA PRO A 116 0.57 12.98 7.69
C PRO A 116 0.60 14.51 7.66
N GLY A 117 -0.37 15.13 6.99
CA GLY A 117 -0.46 16.58 6.83
C GLY A 117 0.20 17.18 5.57
N GLU A 118 1.03 16.44 4.84
CA GLU A 118 1.75 16.94 3.64
C GLU A 118 1.08 16.54 2.32
N GLY A 119 -0.24 16.34 2.33
CA GLY A 119 -1.04 16.03 1.13
C GLY A 119 -1.26 14.53 0.88
N PRO A 120 -1.74 14.15 -0.32
CA PRO A 120 -2.11 12.77 -0.61
C PRO A 120 -0.88 11.88 -0.73
N ALA A 121 -0.89 10.76 0.00
CA ALA A 121 0.17 9.76 -0.07
C ALA A 121 0.33 9.18 -1.49
N ARG A 122 1.57 8.96 -1.90
CA ARG A 122 1.88 8.19 -3.11
C ARG A 122 1.40 6.75 -2.93
N ARG A 123 0.90 6.17 -4.02
CA ARG A 123 0.30 4.83 -4.03
C ARG A 123 0.88 4.01 -5.16
N CYS A 124 0.95 2.70 -4.93
CA CYS A 124 1.25 1.74 -5.97
C CYS A 124 0.25 1.88 -7.11
N LEU A 125 0.76 2.05 -8.32
CA LEU A 125 -0.08 2.22 -9.50
C LEU A 125 -0.98 1.01 -9.78
N HIS A 126 -0.54 -0.20 -9.40
CA HIS A 126 -1.27 -1.44 -9.67
C HIS A 126 -2.34 -1.74 -8.61
N CYS A 127 -1.99 -1.68 -7.31
CA CYS A 127 -2.90 -2.11 -6.23
C CYS A 127 -3.48 -0.96 -5.41
N ALA A 128 -3.15 0.29 -5.74
CA ALA A 128 -3.60 1.52 -5.04
C ALA A 128 -3.23 1.62 -3.54
N ASN A 129 -2.47 0.68 -2.99
CA ASN A 129 -1.97 0.76 -1.62
C ASN A 129 -0.79 1.75 -1.51
N THR A 130 -0.73 2.51 -0.42
CA THR A 130 0.42 3.38 -0.10
C THR A 130 1.65 2.55 0.22
N PHE A 131 2.85 3.01 -0.06
CA PHE A 131 4.08 2.30 0.29
C PHE A 131 4.42 2.36 1.78
N ARG A 132 5.23 1.42 2.28
CA ARG A 132 5.73 1.37 3.67
C ARG A 132 7.27 1.29 3.71
N PRO A 133 7.90 1.72 4.83
CA PRO A 133 9.33 1.50 5.03
C PRO A 133 9.72 0.04 4.87
N GLY A 134 10.89 -0.19 4.28
CA GLY A 134 11.46 -1.51 4.03
C GLY A 134 10.87 -2.27 2.85
N GLU A 135 9.80 -1.75 2.22
CA GLU A 135 9.23 -2.37 1.02
C GLU A 135 10.11 -2.16 -0.20
N HIS A 136 10.13 -3.17 -1.07
CA HIS A 136 10.76 -3.08 -2.38
C HIS A 136 9.77 -2.59 -3.44
N VAL A 137 10.19 -1.59 -4.21
CA VAL A 137 9.40 -0.99 -5.28
C VAL A 137 10.19 -0.86 -6.56
N VAL A 138 9.48 -0.87 -7.69
CA VAL A 138 10.03 -0.46 -8.98
C VAL A 138 9.49 0.93 -9.31
N MET A 139 10.40 1.84 -9.61
CA MET A 139 10.06 3.13 -10.22
C MET A 139 9.81 2.91 -11.71
N CYS A 140 8.72 3.44 -12.26
CA CYS A 140 8.44 3.32 -13.70
C CYS A 140 9.64 3.89 -14.48
N PRO A 141 10.30 3.10 -15.34
CA PRO A 141 11.45 3.56 -16.12
C PRO A 141 11.05 4.54 -17.23
N CYS A 142 9.74 4.67 -17.48
CA CYS A 142 9.18 5.30 -18.65
C CYS A 142 9.57 6.77 -18.87
N ARG A 143 9.89 7.54 -17.82
CA ARG A 143 10.50 8.89 -17.92
C ARG A 143 11.30 9.19 -16.65
N ARG A 144 12.51 8.66 -16.57
CA ARG A 144 13.36 8.73 -15.36
C ARG A 144 13.65 10.17 -14.90
N ASP A 145 13.71 11.11 -15.85
CA ASP A 145 14.06 12.51 -15.60
C ASP A 145 12.84 13.44 -15.52
N ASP A 146 11.62 12.92 -15.74
CA ASP A 146 10.40 13.73 -15.65
C ASP A 146 9.85 13.68 -14.21
N PRO A 147 9.84 14.80 -13.46
CA PRO A 147 9.30 14.84 -12.10
C PRO A 147 7.80 14.55 -12.03
N VAL A 148 7.08 14.64 -13.15
CA VAL A 148 5.66 14.21 -13.25
C VAL A 148 5.57 12.68 -13.27
N CYS A 149 6.59 11.99 -13.77
CA CYS A 149 6.67 10.54 -13.84
C CYS A 149 7.28 9.95 -12.55
N GLY A 150 6.51 10.00 -11.46
CA GLY A 150 6.88 9.41 -10.16
C GLY A 150 6.12 8.12 -9.82
N ALA A 151 5.60 7.39 -10.82
CA ALA A 151 4.84 6.18 -10.56
C ALA A 151 5.75 5.07 -10.03
N ALA A 152 5.33 4.49 -8.91
CA ALA A 152 5.98 3.36 -8.29
C ALA A 152 5.02 2.17 -8.22
N VAL A 153 5.57 0.96 -8.24
CA VAL A 153 4.81 -0.29 -8.17
C VAL A 153 5.48 -1.21 -7.16
N HIS A 154 4.71 -1.84 -6.26
CA HIS A 154 5.28 -2.81 -5.34
C HIS A 154 5.93 -3.97 -6.08
N ARG A 155 7.10 -4.37 -5.59
CA ARG A 155 7.81 -5.57 -6.01
C ARG A 155 8.47 -6.20 -4.80
N ASP A 156 7.63 -6.63 -3.86
CA ASP A 156 8.07 -7.21 -2.60
C ASP A 156 7.42 -8.58 -2.41
N PRO A 157 7.95 -9.63 -3.06
CA PRO A 157 7.37 -10.98 -2.97
C PRO A 157 7.46 -11.55 -1.55
N ALA A 158 8.48 -11.17 -0.77
CA ALA A 158 8.61 -11.60 0.63
C ALA A 158 7.43 -11.10 1.49
N ARG A 159 6.83 -9.95 1.13
CA ARG A 159 5.62 -9.41 1.75
C ARG A 159 4.33 -9.73 0.97
N GLY A 160 4.38 -10.58 -0.05
CA GLY A 160 3.23 -10.94 -0.86
C GLY A 160 2.72 -9.79 -1.77
N LEU A 161 3.61 -8.88 -2.18
CA LEU A 161 3.29 -7.74 -3.04
C LEU A 161 3.96 -7.83 -4.44
N PRO A 162 3.63 -8.83 -5.27
CA PRO A 162 4.21 -9.01 -6.62
C PRO A 162 3.50 -8.16 -7.67
N CYS A 163 3.25 -6.88 -7.37
CA CYS A 163 2.43 -6.02 -8.22
C CYS A 163 3.10 -5.74 -9.57
N TRP A 164 4.43 -5.63 -9.60
CA TRP A 164 5.20 -5.41 -10.81
C TRP A 164 5.01 -6.57 -11.80
N GLU A 165 5.19 -7.82 -11.35
CA GLU A 165 5.05 -9.01 -12.19
C GLU A 165 3.62 -9.17 -12.72
N ARG A 166 2.62 -8.86 -11.91
CA ARG A 166 1.21 -8.89 -12.34
C ARG A 166 0.90 -7.83 -13.38
N TRP A 167 1.53 -6.67 -13.23
CA TRP A 167 1.33 -5.56 -14.16
C TRP A 167 2.14 -5.72 -15.45
N ARG A 168 3.35 -6.27 -15.36
CA ARG A 168 4.35 -6.46 -16.41
C ARG A 168 4.95 -7.87 -16.33
N PRO A 169 4.21 -8.90 -16.76
CA PRO A 169 4.70 -10.28 -16.71
C PRO A 169 5.96 -10.49 -17.56
N ASP A 170 6.09 -9.75 -18.66
CA ASP A 170 7.23 -9.81 -19.57
C ASP A 170 8.39 -8.88 -19.16
N GLY A 171 8.30 -8.21 -18.01
CA GLY A 171 9.32 -7.29 -17.50
C GLY A 171 9.49 -5.96 -18.27
N THR A 172 8.84 -5.79 -19.42
CA THR A 172 9.02 -4.63 -20.30
C THR A 172 7.86 -3.63 -20.21
N VAL A 173 8.16 -2.34 -20.09
CA VAL A 173 7.15 -1.26 -20.16
C VAL A 173 7.08 -0.74 -21.60
N LYS A 174 6.11 -1.19 -22.39
CA LYS A 174 5.92 -0.71 -23.77
C LYS A 174 5.23 0.65 -23.86
N VAL A 175 4.34 0.94 -22.89
CA VAL A 175 3.57 2.18 -22.79
C VAL A 175 3.54 2.63 -21.35
N CYS A 176 3.85 3.92 -21.12
CA CYS A 176 3.74 4.56 -19.83
C CYS A 176 2.26 4.64 -19.42
N PRO A 177 1.88 4.08 -18.26
CA PRO A 177 0.50 4.13 -17.79
C PRO A 177 0.09 5.50 -17.23
N VAL A 178 1.07 6.36 -16.89
CA VAL A 178 0.82 7.68 -16.30
C VAL A 178 0.49 8.70 -17.38
N VAL A 179 1.35 8.79 -18.40
CA VAL A 179 1.23 9.79 -19.47
C VAL A 179 0.70 9.22 -20.79
N LYS A 180 0.46 7.90 -20.88
CA LYS A 180 0.00 7.19 -22.09
C LYS A 180 0.91 7.35 -23.32
N ALA A 181 2.17 7.70 -23.12
CA ALA A 181 3.19 7.73 -24.18
C ALA A 181 3.87 6.36 -24.31
N LYS A 182 4.43 6.04 -25.49
CA LYS A 182 5.38 4.92 -25.60
C LYS A 182 6.52 5.20 -24.62
N ALA A 183 6.97 4.17 -23.90
CA ALA A 183 8.24 4.32 -23.20
C ALA A 183 9.31 4.51 -24.28
N ASP A 184 10.23 5.45 -24.05
CA ASP A 184 11.40 5.58 -24.90
C ASP A 184 12.11 4.22 -24.84
N GLY A 185 12.03 3.47 -25.93
CA GLY A 185 12.71 2.20 -26.01
C GLY A 185 14.20 2.50 -26.00
N ASP A 186 14.95 1.88 -25.09
CA ASP A 186 16.39 1.73 -25.28
C ASP A 186 16.57 0.97 -26.60
N GLY A 187 16.90 1.73 -27.65
CA GLY A 187 17.47 1.22 -28.89
C GLY A 187 18.96 1.01 -28.71
#